data_AF-L9XR83-F1
#
_entry.id   AF-L9XR83-F1
#
_cell.length_a   1.000
_cell.length_b   1.000
_cell.length_c   1.000
_cell.angle_alpha   90.00
_cell.angle_beta   90.00
_cell.angle_gamma   90.00
#
_symmetry.space_group_name_H-M   'P 1'
#
loop_
_entity.id
_entity.type
_entity.pdbx_description
1 polymer ?
#
loop_
_entity_poly.entity_id
_entity_poly.type
_entity_poly.pdbx_seq_one_letter_code
_entity_poly.pdbx_strand_id
1 'polypeptide(L)' 'MTVPDVGARLRANPVAATIELASVLVSILLLVGTLALLLGGFPIDAEWPWLLVVGVGAAFVVFWTALVPAYERTLQ' A
#
# COMPACT_ATOMS: atom_id res chain seq x y z
N MET A 1 17.21 16.47 5.57
CA MET A 1 16.15 16.49 4.55
C MET A 1 15.21 17.64 4.89
N THR A 2 15.17 18.68 4.06
CA THR A 2 14.30 19.86 4.28
C THR A 2 13.10 19.78 3.34
N VAL A 3 11.98 20.44 3.65
CA VAL A 3 10.76 20.44 2.80
C VAL A 3 11.04 20.81 1.33
N PRO A 4 11.93 21.77 1.01
CA PRO A 4 12.30 22.09 -0.38
C PRO A 4 12.93 20.91 -1.15
N ASP A 5 13.67 20.04 -0.47
CA ASP A 5 14.38 18.88 -1.05
C ASP A 5 13.40 17.78 -1.47
N VAL A 6 12.32 17.57 -0.70
CA VAL A 6 11.23 16.65 -1.04
C VAL A 6 10.50 17.12 -2.29
N GLY A 7 10.17 18.42 -2.37
CA GLY A 7 9.49 18.99 -3.53
C GLY A 7 10.30 18.91 -4.83
N ALA A 8 11.62 18.97 -4.75
CA ALA A 8 12.51 18.78 -5.90
C ALA A 8 12.53 17.30 -6.36
N ARG A 9 12.63 16.35 -5.42
CA ARG A 9 12.58 14.90 -5.72
C ARG A 9 11.24 14.46 -6.31
N LEU A 10 10.12 14.97 -5.79
CA LEU A 10 8.77 14.71 -6.30
C LEU A 10 8.64 15.13 -7.78
N ARG A 11 9.20 16.28 -8.15
CA ARG A 11 9.19 16.78 -9.54
C ARG A 11 10.10 15.99 -10.47
N ALA A 12 11.22 15.47 -9.95
CA ALA A 12 12.16 14.70 -10.75
C ALA A 12 11.61 13.32 -11.14
N ASN A 13 10.82 12.68 -10.26
CA ASN A 13 10.26 11.35 -10.50
C ASN A 13 8.79 11.26 -10.02
N PRO A 14 7.85 11.92 -10.72
CA PRO A 14 6.47 12.04 -10.25
C PRO A 14 5.75 10.69 -10.17
N VAL A 15 6.03 9.76 -11.08
CA VAL A 15 5.40 8.43 -11.08
C VAL A 15 5.81 7.61 -9.86
N ALA A 16 7.11 7.53 -9.57
CA ALA A 16 7.62 6.82 -8.40
C ALA A 16 7.06 7.42 -7.10
N ALA A 17 7.05 8.75 -7.03
CA ALA A 17 6.45 9.48 -5.93
C ALA A 17 4.96 9.17 -5.72
N THR A 18 4.17 9.11 -6.80
CA THR A 18 2.76 8.73 -6.74
C THR A 18 2.59 7.30 -6.22
N ILE A 19 3.41 6.35 -6.68
CA ILE A 19 3.35 4.95 -6.23
C ILE A 19 3.70 4.84 -4.75
N GLU A 20 4.74 5.54 -4.29
CA GLU A 20 5.12 5.59 -2.88
C GLU A 20 4.01 6.17 -2.01
N LEU A 21 3.44 7.32 -2.41
CA LEU A 21 2.34 7.95 -1.67
C LEU A 21 1.10 7.05 -1.62
N ALA A 22 0.72 6.46 -2.75
CA ALA A 22 -0.39 5.52 -2.81
C ALA A 22 -0.16 4.32 -1.89
N SER A 23 1.08 3.83 -1.82
CA SER A 23 1.47 2.71 -0.96
C SER A 23 1.36 3.04 0.52
N VAL A 24 1.76 4.25 0.92
CA VAL A 24 1.57 4.74 2.29
C VAL A 24 0.07 4.82 2.62
N LEU A 25 -0.74 5.37 1.72
CA LEU A 25 -2.19 5.47 1.92
C LEU A 25 -2.86 4.10 2.06
N VAL A 26 -2.54 3.15 1.18
CA VAL A 26 -3.05 1.76 1.27
C VAL A 26 -2.64 1.12 2.60
N SER A 27 -1.40 1.31 3.04
CA SER A 27 -0.90 0.77 4.31
C SER A 27 -1.64 1.36 5.52
N ILE A 28 -1.89 2.67 5.51
CA ILE A 28 -2.68 3.35 6.57
C ILE A 28 -4.11 2.80 6.58
N LEU A 29 -4.75 2.68 5.42
CA LEU A 29 -6.12 2.16 5.32
C LEU A 29 -6.21 0.71 5.80
N LEU A 30 -5.26 -0.15 5.42
CA LEU A 30 -5.20 -1.52 5.91
C LEU A 30 -5.01 -1.57 7.42
N LEU A 31 -4.12 -0.75 7.98
CA LEU A 31 -3.88 -0.69 9.43
C LEU A 31 -5.13 -0.23 10.18
N VAL A 32 -5.67 0.94 9.82
CA VAL A 32 -6.84 1.52 10.47
C VAL A 32 -8.06 0.62 10.31
N GLY A 33 -8.29 0.07 9.11
CA GLY A 33 -9.37 -0.87 8.84
C GLY A 33 -9.25 -2.14 9.68
N THR A 34 -8.05 -2.72 9.77
CA THR A 34 -7.81 -3.91 10.61
C THR A 34 -8.06 -3.60 12.09
N LEU A 35 -7.55 -2.48 12.60
CA LEU A 35 -7.80 -2.08 14.00
C LEU A 35 -9.29 -1.85 14.26
N ALA A 36 -10.00 -1.19 13.36
CA ALA A 36 -11.44 -0.97 13.48
C ALA A 36 -12.22 -2.30 13.52
N LEU A 37 -11.87 -3.26 12.64
CA LEU A 37 -12.48 -4.59 12.65
C LEU A 37 -12.16 -5.37 13.92
N LEU A 38 -10.94 -5.29 14.43
CA LEU A 38 -10.56 -5.94 15.69
C LEU A 38 -11.33 -5.36 16.89
N LEU A 39 -11.46 -4.03 16.96
CA LEU A 39 -12.17 -3.34 18.03
C LEU A 39 -13.69 -3.55 17.94
N GLY A 40 -14.23 -3.76 16.73
CA GLY A 40 -15.66 -4.02 16.49
C GLY A 40 -16.13 -5.43 16.87
N GLY A 41 -15.21 -6.32 17.27
CA GLY A 41 -15.49 -7.74 17.49
C GLY A 41 -15.53 -8.53 16.19
N PHE A 42 -15.46 -9.86 16.28
CA PHE A 42 -15.51 -10.74 15.10
C PHE A 42 -16.97 -11.04 14.74
N PRO A 43 -17.52 -10.46 13.65
CA PRO A 43 -18.86 -10.82 13.22
C PRO A 43 -18.78 -12.18 12.54
N ILE A 44 -19.32 -13.21 13.18
CA ILE A 44 -19.34 -14.60 12.67
C ILE A 44 -20.04 -14.66 11.30
N ASP A 45 -20.91 -13.69 11.00
CA ASP A 45 -21.71 -13.63 9.77
C ASP A 45 -21.23 -12.59 8.74
N ALA A 46 -20.15 -11.83 9.02
CA ALA A 46 -19.60 -10.83 8.10
C ALA A 46 -18.11 -11.09 7.81
N GLU A 47 -17.88 -12.11 6.98
CA GLU A 47 -16.56 -12.54 6.48
C GLU A 47 -15.96 -11.59 5.43
N TRP A 48 -16.80 -10.88 4.68
CA TRP A 48 -16.39 -10.02 3.56
C TRP A 48 -15.36 -8.92 3.93
N PRO A 49 -15.49 -8.19 5.05
CA PRO A 49 -14.51 -7.18 5.43
C PRO A 49 -13.11 -7.76 5.70
N TRP A 50 -13.04 -8.93 6.31
CA TRP A 50 -11.77 -9.62 6.56
C TRP A 50 -11.14 -10.13 5.26
N LEU A 51 -11.95 -10.69 4.36
CA LEU A 51 -11.50 -11.10 3.04
C LEU A 51 -10.96 -9.92 2.21
N LEU A 52 -11.57 -8.73 2.33
CA LEU A 52 -11.06 -7.51 1.71
C LEU A 52 -9.69 -7.11 2.25
N VAL A 53 -9.50 -7.11 3.57
CA VAL A 53 -8.19 -6.81 4.18
C VAL A 53 -7.12 -7.78 3.68
N VAL A 54 -7.41 -9.08 3.69
CA VAL A 54 -6.48 -10.12 3.22
C VAL A 54 -6.20 -9.96 1.73
N GLY A 55 -7.22 -9.77 0.90
CA GLY A 55 -7.09 -9.65 -0.55
C GLY A 55 -6.26 -8.42 -0.95
N VAL A 56 -6.56 -7.25 -0.37
CA VAL A 56 -5.81 -6.02 -0.64
C VAL A 56 -4.38 -6.14 -0.12
N GLY A 57 -4.18 -6.68 1.09
CA GLY A 57 -2.85 -6.91 1.66
C GLY A 57 -2.00 -7.85 0.80
N ALA A 58 -2.57 -8.97 0.34
CA ALA A 58 -1.89 -9.93 -0.52
C ALA A 58 -1.48 -9.32 -1.86
N ALA A 59 -2.40 -8.58 -2.51
CA ALA A 59 -2.11 -7.89 -3.77
C ALA A 59 -1.00 -6.85 -3.60
N PHE A 60 -1.02 -6.09 -2.50
CA PHE A 60 0.00 -5.11 -2.16
C PHE A 60 1.38 -5.75 -1.94
N VAL A 61 1.43 -6.89 -1.25
CA VAL A 61 2.66 -7.67 -1.09
C VAL A 61 3.17 -8.18 -2.43
N VAL A 62 2.32 -8.75 -3.29
CA VAL A 62 2.71 -9.24 -4.61
C VAL A 62 3.27 -8.11 -5.48
N PHE A 63 2.63 -6.94 -5.45
CA PHE A 63 3.07 -5.75 -6.17
C PHE A 63 4.53 -5.41 -5.81
N TRP A 64 4.86 -5.29 -4.53
CA TRP A 64 6.19 -4.88 -4.09
C TRP A 64 7.25 -5.98 -4.13
N THR A 65 6.87 -7.23 -3.85
CA THR A 65 7.85 -8.33 -3.71
C THR A 65 8.11 -9.07 -5.01
N ALA A 66 7.16 -9.08 -5.94
CA ALA A 66 7.27 -9.83 -7.19
C ALA A 66 7.19 -8.92 -8.42
N LEU A 67 6.16 -8.07 -8.52
CA LEU A 67 5.89 -7.30 -9.73
C LEU A 67 6.94 -6.20 -9.98
N VAL A 68 7.22 -5.36 -8.98
CA VAL A 68 8.23 -4.30 -9.10
C VAL A 68 9.61 -4.88 -9.44
N PRO A 69 10.13 -5.89 -8.72
CA PRO A 69 11.40 -6.51 -9.08
C PRO A 69 11.41 -7.17 -10.46
N ALA A 70 10.28 -7.74 -10.92
CA ALA A 70 10.19 -8.31 -12.26
C ALA A 70 10.25 -7.23 -13.34
N TYR A 71 9.54 -6.12 -13.15
CA TYR A 71 9.57 -4.98 -14.07
C TYR A 71 10.97 -4.36 -14.16
N GLU A 72 11.63 -4.13 -13.03
CA GLU A 72 13.00 -3.60 -13.00
C GLU A 72 13.97 -4.48 -13.80
N ARG A 73 13.88 -5.81 -13.70
CA ARG A 73 14.69 -6.73 -14.49
C ARG A 73 14.47 -6.62 -16.00
N THR A 74 13.29 -6.19 -16.46
CA THR A 74 13.04 -5.99 -17.91
C THR A 74 13.64 -4.70 -18.47
N LEU A 75 14.03 -3.76 -17.60
CA LEU A 75 14.66 -2.50 -17.97
C LEU A 75 16.20 -2.55 -17.90
N GLN A 76 16.76 -3.66 -17.38
CA GLN A 76 18.19 -3.96 -17.35
C GLN A 76 18.64 -4.55 -18.69
#